data_AF-U3TYM1-F1
#
_entry.id   AF-U3TYM1-F1
#
_cell.length_a   1.000
_cell.length_b   1.000
_cell.length_c   1.000
_cell.angle_alpha   90.00
_cell.angle_beta   90.00
_cell.angle_gamma   90.00
#
_symmetry.space_group_name_H-M   'P 1'
#
loop_
_entity.id
_entity.type
_entity.pdbx_description
1 polymer ?
#
loop_
_entity_poly.entity_id
_entity_poly.type
_entity_poly.pdbx_seq_one_letter_code
_entity_poly.pdbx_strand_id
1 'polypeptide(L)'
;MHTLPHDDAGFLHKKSATEPVLLAMPASSALTAPVPADLHGRAWIADQENLNPAARARLLAACQRAGFQPDIRFEVNGPLAALACVEAGLGFTLIQQSLARIIPDNVILLPVPELALEIVLYAVWRRQDARPLTARFLQQLSLTPAVAPR
;
A
#
# COMPACT_ATOMS: atom_id res chain seq x y z
N MET A 1 -4.53 -2.66 -2.09
CA MET A 1 -4.19 -2.99 -3.47
C MET A 1 -3.64 -4.41 -3.51
N HIS A 2 -4.10 -5.26 -4.43
CA HIS A 2 -3.50 -6.58 -4.66
C HIS A 2 -3.62 -6.93 -6.15
N THR A 3 -2.58 -7.55 -6.69
CA THR A 3 -2.71 -8.36 -7.89
C THR A 3 -3.03 -9.76 -7.38
N LEU A 4 -4.18 -10.32 -7.76
CA LEU A 4 -4.47 -11.71 -7.41
C LEU A 4 -3.34 -12.57 -7.97
N PRO A 5 -2.83 -13.56 -7.23
CA PRO A 5 -1.96 -14.57 -7.81
C PRO A 5 -2.66 -15.12 -9.05
N HIS A 6 -1.96 -15.16 -10.18
CA HIS A 6 -2.53 -15.75 -11.40
C HIS A 6 -3.04 -17.15 -11.05
N ASP A 7 -4.26 -17.47 -11.46
CA ASP A 7 -4.91 -18.75 -11.12
C ASP A 7 -4.31 -19.86 -12.00
N ASP A 8 -3.09 -20.25 -11.64
CA ASP A 8 -2.33 -21.34 -12.25
C ASP A 8 -2.68 -22.63 -11.50
N ALA A 9 -3.16 -23.64 -12.23
CA ALA A 9 -3.53 -24.94 -11.68
C ALA A 9 -2.41 -25.60 -10.85
N GLY A 10 -1.15 -25.26 -11.10
CA GLY A 10 0.01 -25.73 -10.36
C GLY A 10 0.20 -25.12 -8.97
N PHE A 11 -0.56 -24.07 -8.63
CA PHE A 11 -0.43 -23.33 -7.37
C PHE A 11 -1.75 -23.28 -6.60
N LEU A 12 -1.60 -23.06 -5.30
CA LEU A 12 -2.64 -22.72 -4.35
C LEU A 12 -2.26 -21.40 -3.70
N HIS A 13 -3.27 -20.63 -3.30
CA HIS A 13 -3.06 -19.40 -2.56
C HIS A 13 -4.05 -19.26 -1.40
N LYS A 14 -3.63 -18.56 -0.35
CA LYS A 14 -4.49 -18.22 0.80
C LYS A 14 -4.16 -16.81 1.24
N LYS A 15 -5.22 -16.03 1.51
CA LYS A 15 -5.08 -14.72 2.15
C LYS A 15 -4.38 -14.91 3.50
N SER A 16 -3.24 -14.23 3.66
CA SER A 16 -2.44 -14.29 4.87
C SER A 16 -2.70 -13.11 5.79
N ALA A 17 -2.81 -11.89 5.24
CA ALA A 17 -3.00 -10.69 6.03
C ALA A 17 -3.64 -9.57 5.19
N THR A 18 -4.18 -8.57 5.87
CA THR A 18 -4.45 -7.25 5.30
C THR A 18 -3.61 -6.20 5.99
N GLU A 19 -3.32 -5.15 5.25
CA GLU A 19 -2.50 -4.06 5.71
C GLU A 19 -3.10 -2.72 5.27
N PRO A 20 -3.31 -1.79 6.21
CA PRO A 20 -3.75 -0.43 5.88
C PRO A 20 -2.78 0.29 4.96
N VAL A 21 -3.35 1.13 4.10
CA VAL A 21 -2.61 2.12 3.33
C VAL A 21 -2.71 3.47 4.02
N LEU A 22 -1.57 4.12 4.23
CA LEU A 22 -1.43 5.41 4.91
C LEU A 22 -0.99 6.49 3.92
N LEU A 23 -1.39 7.73 4.17
CA LEU A 23 -0.89 8.92 3.50
C LEU A 23 0.48 9.28 4.08
N ALA A 24 1.48 9.35 3.21
CA ALA A 24 2.80 9.87 3.53
C ALA A 24 2.93 11.32 3.02
N MET A 25 3.36 12.20 3.91
CA MET A 25 3.53 13.63 3.65
C MET A 25 4.90 14.09 4.17
N PRO A 26 5.54 15.08 3.52
CA PRO A 26 6.67 15.76 4.13
C PRO A 26 6.20 16.56 5.35
N ALA A 27 6.98 16.53 6.42
CA ALA A 27 6.67 17.24 7.67
C ALA A 27 6.45 18.75 7.46
N SER A 28 7.13 19.35 6.47
CA SER A 28 7.00 20.77 6.13
C SER A 28 5.63 21.18 5.58
N SER A 29 4.82 20.24 5.10
CA SER A 29 3.47 20.50 4.60
C SER A 29 2.44 19.47 5.10
N ALA A 30 2.76 18.79 6.20
CA ALA A 30 1.92 17.77 6.79
C ALA A 30 0.60 18.37 7.31
N LEU A 31 -0.46 17.60 7.12
CA LEU A 31 -1.80 17.88 7.64
C LEU A 31 -2.00 17.13 8.95
N THR A 32 -2.78 17.66 9.88
CA THR A 32 -3.01 17.01 11.19
C THR A 32 -4.12 15.96 11.14
N ALA A 33 -5.15 16.19 10.33
CA ALA A 33 -6.28 15.29 10.14
C ALA A 33 -6.76 15.40 8.68
N PRO A 34 -5.97 14.85 7.73
CA PRO A 34 -6.21 15.05 6.31
C PRO A 34 -7.57 14.49 5.89
N VAL A 35 -8.42 15.34 5.31
CA VAL A 35 -9.63 14.92 4.61
C VAL A 35 -9.42 14.98 3.09
N PRO A 36 -10.21 14.27 2.28
CA PRO A 36 -10.05 14.24 0.82
C PRO A 36 -9.97 15.63 0.16
N ALA A 37 -10.69 16.62 0.69
CA ALA A 37 -10.67 17.99 0.18
C ALA A 37 -9.28 18.65 0.31
N ASP A 38 -8.53 18.36 1.38
CA ASP A 38 -7.18 18.91 1.60
C ASP A 38 -6.15 18.38 0.61
N LEU A 39 -6.46 17.22 0.01
CA LEU A 39 -5.59 16.48 -0.90
C LEU A 39 -5.76 16.91 -2.36
N HIS A 40 -6.85 17.61 -2.67
CA HIS A 40 -7.11 18.13 -4.00
C HIS A 40 -6.10 19.21 -4.37
N GLY A 41 -5.55 19.14 -5.59
CA GLY A 41 -4.56 20.11 -6.10
C GLY A 41 -3.17 20.03 -5.45
N ARG A 42 -2.93 19.12 -4.51
CA ARG A 42 -1.60 18.81 -3.98
C ARG A 42 -0.77 18.07 -5.03
N ALA A 43 0.56 18.20 -4.98
CA ALA A 43 1.43 17.36 -5.78
C ALA A 43 1.41 15.91 -5.26
N TRP A 44 1.19 14.95 -6.15
CA TRP A 44 1.17 13.53 -5.84
C TRP A 44 2.31 12.77 -6.51
N ILE A 45 2.80 11.76 -5.81
CA ILE A 45 3.76 10.77 -6.29
C ILE A 45 3.01 9.44 -6.39
N ALA A 46 3.03 8.82 -7.56
CA ALA A 46 2.39 7.53 -7.81
C ALA A 46 3.39 6.54 -8.41
N ASP A 47 3.07 5.25 -8.35
CA ASP A 47 3.80 4.25 -9.13
C ASP A 47 3.63 4.52 -10.62
N GLN A 48 4.67 4.18 -11.39
CA GLN A 48 4.60 4.13 -12.85
C GLN A 48 3.41 3.30 -13.30
N GLU A 49 2.70 3.78 -14.33
CA GLU A 49 1.45 3.18 -14.77
C GLU A 49 1.57 1.70 -15.18
N ASN A 50 2.73 1.31 -15.72
CA ASN A 50 3.02 -0.05 -16.16
C ASN A 50 3.45 -1.02 -15.04
N LEU A 51 3.82 -0.52 -13.85
CA LEU A 51 4.35 -1.35 -12.76
C LEU A 51 3.25 -2.20 -12.12
N ASN A 52 2.11 -1.56 -11.83
CA ASN A 52 0.91 -2.24 -11.36
C ASN A 52 -0.36 -1.47 -11.76
N PRO A 53 -0.83 -1.65 -13.02
CA PRO A 53 -2.01 -0.94 -13.52
C PRO A 53 -3.25 -1.13 -12.64
N ALA A 54 -3.43 -2.33 -12.08
CA ALA A 54 -4.57 -2.67 -11.23
C ALA A 54 -4.50 -2.01 -9.84
N ALA A 55 -3.31 -1.74 -9.31
CA ALA A 55 -3.14 -0.96 -8.09
C ALA A 55 -3.42 0.52 -8.36
N ARG A 56 -2.81 1.09 -9.42
CA ARG A 56 -3.01 2.49 -9.82
C ARG A 56 -4.47 2.80 -10.12
N ALA A 57 -5.17 1.94 -10.87
CA ALA A 57 -6.60 2.12 -11.14
C ALA A 57 -7.44 2.13 -9.85
N ARG A 58 -7.14 1.27 -8.87
CA ARG A 58 -7.85 1.23 -7.58
C ARG A 58 -7.57 2.47 -6.74
N LEU A 59 -6.33 2.96 -6.73
CA LEU A 59 -5.95 4.21 -6.10
C LEU A 59 -6.77 5.37 -6.68
N LEU A 60 -6.71 5.56 -8.00
CA LEU A 60 -7.42 6.63 -8.69
C LEU A 60 -8.93 6.55 -8.47
N ALA A 61 -9.51 5.35 -8.52
CA ALA A 61 -10.92 5.14 -8.23
C ALA A 61 -11.27 5.47 -6.77
N ALA A 62 -10.39 5.21 -5.81
CA ALA A 62 -10.61 5.58 -4.40
C ALA A 62 -10.58 7.10 -4.22
N CYS A 63 -9.61 7.79 -4.80
CA CYS A 63 -9.57 9.25 -4.80
C CYS A 63 -10.85 9.84 -5.42
N GLN A 64 -11.25 9.31 -6.59
CA GLN A 64 -12.45 9.77 -7.28
C GLN A 64 -13.72 9.57 -6.45
N ARG A 65 -13.89 8.41 -5.80
CA ARG A 65 -15.02 8.17 -4.87
C ARG A 65 -15.00 9.10 -3.67
N ALA A 66 -13.81 9.48 -3.19
CA ALA A 66 -13.64 10.44 -2.12
C ALA A 66 -13.78 11.91 -2.58
N GLY A 67 -14.06 12.15 -3.86
CA GLY A 67 -14.41 13.48 -4.39
C GLY A 67 -13.23 14.29 -4.93
N PHE A 68 -12.05 13.70 -5.12
CA PHE A 68 -10.89 14.40 -5.72
C PHE A 68 -10.15 13.55 -6.75
N GLN A 69 -9.33 14.20 -7.57
CA GLN A 69 -8.35 13.54 -8.41
C GLN A 69 -6.95 13.98 -7.98
N PRO A 70 -6.00 13.06 -7.79
CA PRO A 70 -4.64 13.42 -7.43
C PRO A 70 -3.92 14.06 -8.62
N ASP A 71 -3.26 15.19 -8.40
CA ASP A 71 -2.36 15.82 -9.39
C ASP A 71 -1.01 15.09 -9.36
N ILE A 72 -0.92 13.97 -10.09
CA ILE A 72 0.29 13.13 -10.15
C ILE A 72 1.39 13.87 -10.92
N ARG A 73 2.40 14.37 -10.21
CA ARG A 73 3.54 15.10 -10.79
C ARG A 73 4.78 14.24 -10.96
N PHE A 74 4.88 13.17 -10.18
CA PHE A 74 6.02 12.25 -10.21
C PHE A 74 5.53 10.82 -10.30
N GLU A 75 6.13 10.07 -11.23
CA GLU A 75 5.94 8.63 -11.33
C GLU A 75 7.26 7.92 -10.98
N VAL A 76 7.18 6.94 -10.08
CA VAL A 76 8.34 6.26 -9.49
C VAL A 76 8.18 4.75 -9.50
N ASN A 77 9.27 4.04 -9.25
CA ASN A 77 9.30 2.58 -9.23
C ASN A 77 9.22 2.04 -7.80
N GLY A 78 8.00 1.92 -7.30
CA GLY A 78 7.71 1.29 -6.02
C GLY A 78 7.80 2.22 -4.81
N PRO A 79 7.38 1.72 -3.64
CA PRO A 79 7.06 2.56 -2.49
C PRO A 79 8.29 3.20 -1.83
N LEU A 80 9.48 2.59 -1.93
CA LEU A 80 10.71 3.18 -1.39
C LEU A 80 11.16 4.41 -2.19
N ALA A 81 11.02 4.35 -3.52
CA ALA A 81 11.29 5.51 -4.37
C ALA A 81 10.25 6.62 -4.11
N ALA A 82 8.99 6.26 -3.89
CA ALA A 82 7.96 7.22 -3.50
C ALA A 82 8.28 7.90 -2.17
N LEU A 83 8.71 7.13 -1.16
CA LEU A 83 9.14 7.66 0.14
C LEU A 83 10.31 8.63 0.01
N ALA A 84 11.33 8.33 -0.81
CA ALA A 84 12.44 9.24 -1.05
C ALA A 84 11.98 10.57 -1.67
N CYS A 85 10.98 10.53 -2.56
CA CYS A 85 10.38 11.74 -3.12
C CYS A 85 9.59 12.54 -2.06
N VAL A 86 8.88 11.88 -1.15
CA VAL A 86 8.19 12.53 -0.02
C VAL A 86 9.20 13.18 0.92
N GLU A 87 10.26 12.47 1.28
CA GLU A 87 11.36 12.97 2.11
C GLU A 87 12.00 14.23 1.51
N ALA A 88 12.15 14.27 0.19
CA ALA A 88 12.63 15.43 -0.56
C ALA A 88 11.59 16.56 -0.71
N GLY A 89 10.38 16.42 -0.18
CA GLY A 89 9.33 17.44 -0.22
C GLY A 89 8.57 17.54 -1.55
N LEU A 90 8.68 16.54 -2.43
CA LEU A 90 8.15 16.62 -3.80
C LEU A 90 6.65 16.40 -3.91
N GLY A 91 6.01 15.81 -2.89
CA GLY A 91 4.57 15.59 -2.89
C GLY A 91 4.11 14.57 -1.86
N PHE A 92 2.84 14.19 -1.98
CA PHE A 92 2.19 13.18 -1.14
C PHE A 92 2.12 11.85 -1.86
N THR A 93 2.07 10.75 -1.10
CA THR A 93 1.85 9.42 -1.68
C THR A 93 1.11 8.52 -0.70
N LEU A 94 0.65 7.37 -1.18
CA LEU A 94 0.03 6.34 -0.36
C LEU A 94 0.96 5.14 -0.23
N ILE A 95 1.27 4.75 1.00
CA ILE A 95 2.18 3.64 1.30
C ILE A 95 1.55 2.61 2.23
N GLN A 96 2.14 1.43 2.26
CA GLN A 96 1.77 0.33 3.16
C GLN A 96 2.24 0.64 4.59
N GLN A 97 1.41 0.34 5.59
CA GLN A 97 1.73 0.62 7.00
C GLN A 97 3.07 0.00 7.48
N SER A 98 3.48 -1.15 6.98
CA SER A 98 4.72 -1.85 7.35
C SER A 98 5.96 -1.02 7.05
N LEU A 99 5.89 -0.11 6.08
CA LEU A 99 6.96 0.82 5.77
C LEU A 99 7.13 1.91 6.83
N ALA A 100 6.18 2.08 7.75
CA ALA A 100 6.32 2.97 8.92
C ALA A 100 7.54 2.63 9.78
N ARG A 101 8.10 1.42 9.66
CA ARG A 101 9.31 1.01 10.40
C ARG A 101 10.60 1.65 9.88
N ILE A 102 10.57 2.18 8.67
CA ILE A 102 11.76 2.69 7.96
C ILE A 102 11.55 4.13 7.44
N ILE A 103 10.54 4.84 7.95
CA ILE A 103 10.30 6.22 7.53
C ILE A 103 11.37 7.17 8.11
N PRO A 104 11.83 8.15 7.32
CA PRO A 104 12.64 9.26 7.83
C PRO A 104 11.86 10.15 8.81
N ASP A 105 12.56 10.83 9.72
CA ASP A 105 11.98 11.70 10.76
C ASP A 105 11.15 12.87 10.19
N ASN A 106 11.45 13.30 8.97
CA ASN A 106 10.74 14.38 8.28
C ASN A 106 9.56 13.90 7.41
N VAL A 107 9.12 12.65 7.56
CA VAL A 107 7.94 12.10 6.89
C VAL A 107 6.87 11.77 7.92
N ILE A 108 5.67 12.31 7.70
CA ILE A 108 4.49 12.06 8.54
C ILE A 108 3.59 11.07 7.84
N LEU A 109 3.18 10.02 8.56
CA LEU A 109 2.20 9.03 8.10
C LEU A 109 0.88 9.20 8.84
N LEU A 110 -0.22 9.38 8.11
CA LEU A 110 -1.56 9.43 8.68
C LEU A 110 -2.56 8.57 7.88
N PRO A 111 -3.54 7.95 8.54
CA PRO A 111 -4.64 7.30 7.83
C PRO A 111 -5.54 8.33 7.16
N VAL A 112 -6.15 7.95 6.03
CA VAL A 112 -7.24 8.69 5.39
C VAL A 112 -8.42 7.71 5.24
N PRO A 113 -9.29 7.59 6.25
CA PRO A 113 -10.35 6.59 6.30
C PRO A 113 -11.28 6.59 5.08
N GLU A 114 -11.51 7.76 4.47
CA GLU A 114 -12.37 7.96 3.30
C GLU A 114 -11.85 7.25 2.05
N LEU A 115 -10.54 7.01 1.96
CA LEU A 115 -9.97 6.23 0.85
C LEU A 115 -10.17 4.73 1.05
N ALA A 116 -10.25 4.27 2.31
CA ALA A 116 -10.46 2.88 2.70
C ALA A 116 -9.60 1.87 1.90
N LEU A 117 -8.34 2.22 1.67
CA LEU A 117 -7.41 1.40 0.89
C LEU A 117 -6.66 0.43 1.80
N GLU A 118 -6.70 -0.85 1.44
CA GLU A 118 -5.97 -1.91 2.12
C GLU A 118 -5.22 -2.79 1.14
N ILE A 119 -4.00 -3.19 1.47
CA ILE A 119 -3.21 -4.20 0.76
C ILE A 119 -3.55 -5.57 1.30
N VAL A 120 -3.74 -6.52 0.40
CA VAL A 120 -4.05 -7.91 0.77
C VAL A 120 -2.83 -8.76 0.42
N LEU A 121 -2.26 -9.40 1.44
CA LEU A 121 -1.12 -10.29 1.28
C LEU A 121 -1.60 -11.72 1.14
N TYR A 122 -1.11 -12.41 0.11
CA TYR A 122 -1.40 -13.82 -0.14
C TYR A 122 -0.14 -14.65 0.03
N ALA A 123 -0.26 -15.77 0.73
CA ALA A 123 0.71 -16.84 0.64
C ALA A 123 0.37 -17.68 -0.60
N VAL A 124 1.39 -18.03 -1.38
CA VAL A 124 1.26 -18.84 -2.61
C VAL A 124 2.23 -20.00 -2.55
N TRP A 125 1.76 -21.21 -2.85
CA TRP A 125 2.58 -22.43 -2.81
C TRP A 125 2.15 -23.41 -3.90
N ARG A 126 3.01 -24.39 -4.22
CA ARG A 126 2.70 -25.43 -5.21
C ARG A 126 1.58 -26.33 -4.67
N ARG A 127 0.62 -26.67 -5.52
CA ARG A 127 -0.54 -27.51 -5.15
C ARG A 127 -0.14 -28.88 -4.60
N GLN A 128 0.90 -29.48 -5.17
CA GLN A 128 1.40 -30.80 -4.79
C GLN A 128 2.66 -30.73 -3.92
N ASP A 129 2.75 -29.74 -3.02
CA ASP A 129 3.89 -29.63 -2.10
C ASP A 129 3.73 -30.58 -0.90
N ALA A 130 4.50 -31.67 -0.89
CA ALA A 130 4.48 -32.68 0.17
C ALA A 130 5.45 -32.38 1.33
N ARG A 131 6.18 -31.26 1.30
CA ARG A 131 7.19 -30.95 2.32
C ARG A 131 6.50 -30.60 3.65
N PRO A 132 6.81 -31.30 4.76
CA PRO A 132 6.19 -31.03 6.07
C PRO A 132 6.40 -29.59 6.56
N LEU A 133 7.50 -28.94 6.16
CA LEU A 133 7.78 -27.55 6.49
C LEU A 133 6.76 -26.58 5.87
N THR A 134 6.35 -26.82 4.61
CA THR A 134 5.32 -26.00 3.94
C THR A 134 3.99 -26.10 4.69
N ALA A 135 3.57 -27.32 5.03
CA ALA A 135 2.34 -27.53 5.80
C ALA A 135 2.37 -26.84 7.17
N ARG A 136 3.48 -26.97 7.91
CA ARG A 136 3.67 -26.30 9.22
C ARG A 136 3.64 -24.78 9.10
N PHE A 137 4.30 -24.21 8.09
CA PHE A 137 4.30 -22.77 7.87
C PHE A 137 2.89 -22.24 7.55
N LEU A 138 2.13 -22.91 6.69
CA LEU A 138 0.76 -22.52 6.34
C LEU A 138 -0.20 -22.58 7.55
N GLN A 139 0.02 -23.53 8.47
CA GLN A 139 -0.72 -23.58 9.74
C GLN A 139 -0.44 -22.35 10.61
N GLN A 140 0.81 -21.89 10.69
CA GLN A 140 1.19 -20.70 11.47
C GLN A 140 0.63 -19.40 10.87
N LEU A 141 0.62 -19.27 9.54
CA LEU A 141 -0.02 -18.12 8.87
C LEU A 141 -1.52 -18.01 9.16
N SER A 142 -2.17 -19.12 9.52
CA SER A 142 -3.60 -19.15 9.86
C SER A 142 -3.90 -18.66 11.27
N LEU A 143 -2.87 -18.50 12.10
CA LEU A 143 -2.98 -18.22 13.55
C LEU A 143 -2.53 -16.80 13.94
N THR A 144 -2.03 -16.00 13.01
CA THR A 144 -1.44 -14.70 13.34
C THR A 144 -2.50 -13.58 13.30
N PRO A 145 -2.89 -12.96 14.43
CA PRO A 145 -3.71 -11.76 14.41
C PRO A 145 -2.94 -10.59 13.82
N ALA A 146 -3.65 -9.66 13.17
CA ALA A 146 -3.07 -8.47 12.56
C ALA A 146 -2.22 -7.68 13.57
N VAL A 147 -0.98 -7.34 13.20
CA VAL A 147 -0.06 -6.56 14.04
C VAL A 147 -0.64 -5.15 14.20
N ALA A 148 -0.98 -4.76 15.43
CA ALA A 148 -1.44 -3.41 15.74
C ALA A 148 -0.28 -2.40 15.59
N PRO A 149 -0.55 -1.16 15.09
CA PRO A 149 0.43 -0.08 15.12
C PRO A 149 0.89 0.21 16.55
N ARG A 150 2.17 0.54 16.70
CA ARG A 150 2.72 1.17 17.92
C ARG A 150 2.39 2.65 17.94
#